data_AF-A0A9E7BQ63-F1
#
_entry.id   AF-A0A9E7BQ63-F1
#
_cell.length_a   1.000
_cell.length_b   1.000
_cell.length_c   1.000
_cell.angle_alpha   90.00
_cell.angle_beta   90.00
_cell.angle_gamma   90.00
#
_symmetry.space_group_name_H-M   'P 1'
#
loop_
_entity.id
_entity.type
_entity.pdbx_description
1 polymer ?
#
loop_
_entity_poly.entity_id
_entity_poly.type
_entity_poly.pdbx_seq_one_letter_code
_entity_poly.pdbx_strand_id
1 'polypeptide(L)'
;MLRRLAETHGPLMFHQSGGCCDGSSPMCYPVGMFRVGSADVLLGALDVDGIDPVRVYMSASQYAYWKYTHLTIDLVDGRGSGFSAEAPEGKRFLIRSRMLTDAELSAFGLV
;
A
#
# COMPACT_ATOMS: atom_id res chain seq x y z
N MET A 1 1.17 13.73 -4.58
CA MET A 1 1.10 12.71 -5.64
C MET A 1 -0.27 12.05 -5.69
N LEU A 2 -0.75 11.42 -4.61
CA LEU A 2 -2.05 10.72 -4.60
C LEU A 2 -3.22 11.56 -5.12
N ARG A 3 -3.34 12.84 -4.74
CA ARG A 3 -4.33 13.77 -5.30
C ARG A 3 -4.30 13.84 -6.84
N ARG A 4 -3.11 14.06 -7.42
CA ARG A 4 -2.91 14.11 -8.88
C ARG A 4 -3.30 12.79 -9.55
N LEU A 5 -2.89 11.65 -8.97
CA LEU A 5 -3.25 10.35 -9.51
C LEU A 5 -4.76 10.12 -9.45
N ALA A 6 -5.42 10.56 -8.39
CA ALA A 6 -6.86 10.42 -8.25
C ALA A 6 -7.64 11.34 -9.20
N GLU A 7 -7.14 12.56 -9.47
CA GLU A 7 -7.70 13.45 -10.49
C GLU A 7 -7.71 12.79 -11.88
N THR A 8 -6.64 12.04 -12.22
CA THR A 8 -6.52 11.38 -13.53
C THR A 8 -7.25 10.04 -13.60
N HIS A 9 -7.19 9.25 -12.52
CA HIS A 9 -7.61 7.85 -12.54
C HIS A 9 -8.86 7.54 -11.70
N GLY A 10 -9.37 8.52 -10.95
CA GLY A 10 -10.44 8.32 -9.98
C GLY A 10 -9.95 7.69 -8.67
N PRO A 11 -10.84 7.06 -7.88
CA PRO A 11 -10.50 6.50 -6.58
C PRO A 11 -9.35 5.49 -6.67
N LEU A 12 -8.46 5.52 -5.67
CA LEU A 12 -7.22 4.73 -5.65
C LEU A 12 -7.24 3.67 -4.54
N MET A 13 -6.41 2.65 -4.70
CA MET A 13 -6.10 1.65 -3.68
C MET A 13 -4.63 1.22 -3.77
N PHE A 14 -4.09 0.73 -2.66
CA PHE A 14 -2.80 0.05 -2.62
C PHE A 14 -2.97 -1.45 -2.46
N HIS A 15 -2.07 -2.23 -3.08
CA HIS A 15 -1.93 -3.66 -2.83
C HIS A 15 -0.46 -4.07 -2.68
N GLN A 16 -0.18 -4.93 -1.71
CA GLN A 16 1.15 -5.50 -1.43
C GLN A 16 1.10 -7.04 -1.40
N SER A 17 1.72 -7.71 -2.37
CA SER A 17 1.58 -9.17 -2.56
C SER A 17 2.78 -10.05 -2.18
N GLY A 18 3.98 -9.48 -1.99
CA GLY A 18 5.18 -10.24 -1.57
C GLY A 18 5.96 -10.95 -2.69
N GLY A 19 5.66 -10.67 -3.98
CA GLY A 19 6.22 -11.40 -5.14
C GLY A 19 7.70 -11.17 -5.51
N CYS A 20 8.25 -12.05 -6.36
CA CYS A 20 9.70 -12.19 -6.64
C CYS A 20 10.32 -11.13 -7.58
N CYS A 21 9.54 -10.44 -8.44
CA CYS A 21 10.12 -9.56 -9.46
C CYS A 21 10.14 -8.06 -9.11
N ASP A 22 9.19 -7.57 -8.30
CA ASP A 22 9.11 -6.20 -7.75
C ASP A 22 8.54 -6.19 -6.30
N GLY A 23 8.22 -7.37 -5.76
CA GLY A 23 7.10 -7.56 -4.84
C GLY A 23 7.36 -7.24 -3.37
N SER A 24 8.27 -6.31 -3.09
CA SER A 24 8.30 -5.56 -1.82
C SER A 24 7.72 -4.15 -1.96
N SER A 25 7.48 -3.66 -3.18
CA SER A 25 6.95 -2.31 -3.40
C SER A 25 5.42 -2.30 -3.36
N PRO A 26 4.80 -1.32 -2.69
CA PRO A 26 3.36 -1.16 -2.65
C PRO A 26 2.90 -0.63 -4.00
N MET A 27 1.90 -1.29 -4.58
CA MET A 27 1.40 -0.93 -5.91
C MET A 27 0.13 -0.11 -5.78
N CYS A 28 0.08 1.06 -6.42
CA CYS A 28 -1.08 1.94 -6.47
C CYS A 28 -1.92 1.63 -7.71
N TYR A 29 -3.20 1.33 -7.52
CA TYR A 29 -4.14 1.01 -8.60
C TYR A 29 -5.39 1.90 -8.51
N PRO A 30 -6.03 2.22 -9.65
CA PRO A 30 -7.42 2.67 -9.64
C PRO A 30 -8.33 1.58 -9.07
N VAL A 31 -9.33 1.95 -8.28
CA VAL A 31 -10.27 0.99 -7.70
C VAL A 31 -10.96 0.19 -8.81
N GLY A 32 -10.95 -1.15 -8.67
CA GLY A 32 -11.52 -2.08 -9.65
C GLY A 32 -10.51 -2.63 -10.67
N MET A 33 -9.33 -2.01 -10.82
CA MET A 33 -8.26 -2.53 -11.70
C MET A 33 -7.50 -3.69 -11.09
N PHE A 34 -7.40 -3.75 -9.76
CA PHE A 34 -6.92 -4.91 -9.03
C PHE A 34 -8.07 -5.54 -8.25
N ARG A 35 -8.23 -6.86 -8.35
CA ARG A 35 -9.28 -7.60 -7.63
C ARG A 35 -8.72 -8.11 -6.30
N VAL A 36 -9.23 -7.55 -5.21
CA VAL A 36 -9.01 -8.10 -3.87
C VAL A 36 -9.95 -9.26 -3.59
N GLY A 37 -9.46 -10.28 -2.89
CA GLY A 37 -10.23 -11.47 -2.53
C GLY A 37 -10.08 -11.87 -1.06
N SER A 38 -10.55 -13.07 -0.73
CA SER A 38 -10.45 -13.62 0.64
C SER A 38 -9.03 -13.85 1.12
N ALA A 39 -8.05 -13.87 0.21
CA ALA A 39 -6.64 -13.99 0.51
C ALA A 39 -5.94 -12.64 0.73
N ASP A 40 -6.69 -11.53 0.77
CA ASP A 40 -6.17 -10.19 1.01
C ASP A 40 -6.72 -9.62 2.32
N VAL A 41 -5.85 -8.97 3.08
CA VAL A 41 -6.16 -8.31 4.35
C VAL A 41 -6.20 -6.81 4.09
N LEU A 42 -7.31 -6.17 4.46
CA LEU A 42 -7.40 -4.71 4.52
C LEU A 42 -6.64 -4.23 5.77
N LEU A 43 -5.53 -3.53 5.57
CA LEU A 43 -4.73 -2.99 6.67
C LEU A 43 -5.33 -1.69 7.23
N GLY A 44 -6.03 -0.95 6.39
CA GLY A 44 -6.61 0.35 6.71
C GLY A 44 -6.79 1.18 5.45
N ALA A 45 -6.97 2.49 5.63
CA ALA A 45 -7.03 3.46 4.54
C ALA A 45 -6.18 4.68 4.89
N LEU A 46 -5.52 5.24 3.88
CA LEU A 46 -4.87 6.53 3.98
C LEU A 46 -5.92 7.63 3.81
N ASP A 47 -5.99 8.52 4.79
CA ASP A 47 -6.81 9.73 4.68
C ASP A 47 -5.97 10.84 4.03
N VAL A 48 -6.48 11.38 2.92
CA VAL A 48 -5.81 12.40 2.12
C VAL A 48 -6.84 13.43 1.71
N ASP A 49 -6.74 14.64 2.25
CA ASP A 49 -7.67 15.72 1.96
C ASP A 49 -7.88 15.91 0.45
N GLY A 50 -9.15 15.95 0.06
CA GLY A 50 -9.60 16.22 -1.30
C GLY A 50 -9.78 15.00 -2.20
N ILE A 51 -9.56 13.78 -1.69
CA ILE A 51 -9.84 12.53 -2.42
C ILE A 51 -10.51 11.49 -1.50
N ASP A 52 -11.06 10.43 -2.09
CA ASP A 52 -11.60 9.32 -1.32
C ASP A 52 -10.49 8.58 -0.53
N PRO A 53 -10.79 8.01 0.66
CA PRO A 53 -9.82 7.26 1.44
C PRO A 53 -9.18 6.12 0.63
N VAL A 54 -7.85 6.12 0.57
CA VAL A 54 -7.09 5.18 -0.25
C VAL A 54 -6.85 3.90 0.55
N ARG A 55 -7.65 2.86 0.27
CA ARG A 55 -7.56 1.58 0.99
C ARG A 55 -6.24 0.86 0.69
N VAL A 56 -5.62 0.30 1.73
CA VAL A 56 -4.35 -0.41 1.66
C VAL A 56 -4.58 -1.89 1.97
N TYR A 57 -4.32 -2.74 0.98
CA TYR A 57 -4.45 -4.19 1.10
C TYR A 57 -3.09 -4.87 1.05
N MET A 58 -3.00 -6.02 1.71
CA MET A 58 -1.83 -6.87 1.69
C MET A 58 -2.25 -8.33 1.58
N SER A 59 -1.52 -9.17 0.85
CA SER A 59 -1.81 -10.60 0.81
C SER A 59 -1.71 -11.20 2.23
N ALA A 60 -2.56 -12.17 2.55
CA ALA A 60 -2.60 -12.78 3.87
C ALA A 60 -1.27 -13.43 4.27
N SER A 61 -0.54 -14.00 3.30
CA SER A 61 0.80 -14.54 3.51
C SER A 61 1.78 -13.44 3.91
N GLN A 62 1.81 -12.33 3.18
CA GLN A 62 2.68 -11.20 3.51
C GLN A 62 2.30 -10.57 4.86
N TYR A 63 1.00 -10.43 5.13
CA TYR A 63 0.49 -9.91 6.39
C TYR A 63 0.94 -10.75 7.59
N ALA A 64 0.94 -12.08 7.47
CA ALA A 64 1.41 -12.96 8.54
C ALA A 64 2.85 -12.64 9.00
N TYR A 65 3.71 -12.23 8.06
CA TYR A 65 5.08 -11.80 8.36
C TYR A 65 5.16 -10.36 8.87
N TRP A 66 4.29 -9.46 8.39
CA TRP A 66 4.45 -8.00 8.58
C TRP A 66 3.51 -7.41 9.64
N LYS A 67 2.57 -8.18 10.20
CA LYS A 67 1.59 -7.68 11.19
C LYS A 67 2.22 -7.04 12.44
N TYR A 68 3.47 -7.37 12.76
CA TYR A 68 4.21 -6.78 13.88
C TYR A 68 5.00 -5.52 13.50
N THR A 69 4.74 -4.94 12.33
CA THR A 69 5.49 -3.78 11.82
C THR A 69 4.57 -2.58 11.54
N HIS A 70 5.06 -1.40 11.86
CA HIS A 70 4.50 -0.15 11.35
C HIS A 70 4.98 0.03 9.91
N LEU A 71 4.03 0.26 9.00
CA LEU A 71 4.31 0.43 7.58
C LEU A 71 4.07 1.86 7.15
N THR A 72 5.07 2.45 6.50
CA THR A 72 4.97 3.76 5.87
C THR A 72 5.05 3.59 4.36
N ILE A 73 4.03 4.06 3.65
CA ILE A 73 4.06 4.17 2.19
C ILE A 73 4.73 5.50 1.85
N ASP A 74 5.92 5.42 1.27
CA ASP A 74 6.72 6.56 0.84
C ASP A 74 6.75 6.65 -0.69
N LEU A 75 7.15 7.80 -1.22
CA LEU A 75 7.28 8.07 -2.65
C LEU A 75 8.68 8.58 -2.96
N VAL A 76 9.39 7.90 -3.85
CA VAL A 76 10.74 8.27 -4.26
C VAL A 76 10.83 8.42 -5.77
N ASP A 77 11.87 9.12 -6.23
CA ASP A 77 12.23 9.15 -7.64
C ASP A 77 12.71 7.78 -8.11
N GLY A 78 12.31 7.40 -9.31
CA GLY A 78 12.76 6.17 -9.94
C GLY A 78 11.69 5.47 -10.76
N ARG A 79 12.10 4.41 -11.45
CA ARG A 79 11.20 3.58 -12.24
C ARG A 79 10.36 2.72 -11.31
N GLY A 80 9.06 3.03 -11.20
CA GLY A 80 8.07 2.16 -10.58
C GLY A 80 7.79 0.92 -11.42
N SER A 81 7.12 -0.07 -10.82
CA SER A 81 6.64 -1.23 -11.56
C SER A 81 5.58 -0.77 -12.57
N GLY A 82 5.64 -1.30 -13.79
CA GLY A 82 4.84 -0.80 -14.93
C GLY A 82 3.31 -0.90 -14.76
N PHE A 83 2.84 -1.58 -13.71
CA PHE A 83 1.43 -1.70 -13.39
C PHE A 83 0.93 -0.66 -12.37
N SER A 84 1.83 0.10 -11.73
CA SER A 84 1.46 1.08 -10.71
C SER A 84 1.11 2.42 -11.36
N ALA A 85 0.10 3.11 -10.83
CA ALA A 85 -0.45 4.33 -11.42
C ALA A 85 0.58 5.48 -11.54
N GLU A 86 1.57 5.54 -10.65
CA GLU A 86 2.62 6.57 -10.66
C GLU A 86 3.77 6.26 -11.62
N ALA A 87 3.85 5.05 -12.18
CA ALA A 87 4.99 4.63 -12.99
C ALA A 87 5.31 5.56 -14.18
N PRO A 88 4.32 6.15 -14.90
CA PRO A 88 4.58 7.12 -15.96
C PRO A 88 5.17 8.45 -15.48
N GLU A 89 5.05 8.77 -14.18
CA GLU A 89 5.51 10.05 -13.60
C GLU A 89 7.00 10.02 -13.20
N GLY A 90 7.72 8.92 -13.49
CA GLY A 90 9.12 8.74 -13.06
C GLY A 90 9.28 8.62 -11.54
N LYS A 91 8.20 8.24 -10.85
CA LYS A 91 8.16 7.97 -9.41
C LYS A 91 7.93 6.50 -9.15
N ARG A 92 8.19 6.08 -7.91
CA ARG A 92 7.78 4.79 -7.37
C ARG A 92 7.37 4.90 -5.92
N PHE A 93 6.33 4.18 -5.53
CA PHE A 93 6.05 3.98 -4.12
C PHE A 93 6.99 2.94 -3.49
N LEU A 94 7.25 3.08 -2.20
CA LEU A 94 8.13 2.22 -1.41
C LEU A 94 7.51 2.00 -0.03
N ILE A 95 7.54 0.77 0.49
CA ILE A 95 7.26 0.58 1.92
C ILE A 95 8.56 0.74 2.72
N ARG A 96 8.50 1.58 3.74
CA ARG A 96 9.44 1.58 4.87
C ARG A 96 8.76 0.91 6.05
N SER A 97 9.51 0.10 6.80
CA SER A 97 8.98 -0.58 7.97
C SER A 97 9.86 -0.36 9.19
N ARG A 98 9.22 -0.39 10.36
CA ARG A 98 9.86 -0.57 11.65
C ARG A 98 9.03 -1.53 12.49
N MET A 99 9.62 -2.14 13.50
CA MET A 99 8.83 -2.90 14.48
C MET A 99 7.82 -1.98 15.18
N LEU A 100 6.66 -2.53 15.50
CA LEU A 100 5.73 -1.89 16.41
C LEU A 100 6.35 -1.80 17.81
N THR A 101 6.05 -0.71 18.51
CA THR A 101 6.35 -0.53 19.93
C THR A 101 5.41 -1.38 20.79
N ASP A 102 5.75 -1.61 22.06
CA ASP A 102 4.91 -2.38 22.98
C ASP A 102 3.49 -1.81 23.12
N ALA A 103 3.37 -0.48 23.15
CA ALA A 103 2.08 0.20 23.19
C ALA A 103 1.26 -0.03 21.91
N GLU A 104 1.89 -0.01 20.74
CA GLU A 104 1.24 -0.30 19.47
C GLU A 104 0.84 -1.78 19.38
N LEU A 105 1.71 -2.71 19.80
CA LEU A 105 1.41 -4.14 19.85
C LEU A 105 0.19 -4.42 20.73
N SER A 106 0.12 -3.80 21.90
CA SER A 106 -1.03 -3.91 22.80
C SER A 106 -2.29 -3.31 22.18
N ALA A 107 -2.20 -2.14 21.55
CA ALA A 107 -3.33 -1.50 20.88
C ALA A 107 -3.90 -2.34 19.72
N PHE A 108 -3.05 -3.11 19.05
CA PHE A 108 -3.45 -4.03 17.98
C PHE A 108 -3.77 -5.46 18.46
N GLY A 109 -3.71 -5.73 19.77
CA GLY A 109 -3.98 -7.07 20.32
C GLY A 109 -3.03 -8.16 19.83
N LEU A 110 -1.78 -7.78 19.54
CA LEU A 110 -0.74 -8.69 19.05
C LEU A 110 0.13 -9.27 20.17
N VAL A 111 -0.06 -8.77 21.39
CA VAL A 111 0.50 -9.25 22.67
C VAL A 111 -0.56 -9.14 23.76
#